data_AF-A0A7Z7YSS9-F1
#
_entry.id   AF-A0A7Z7YSS9-F1
#
_cell.length_a   1.000
_cell.length_b   1.000
_cell.length_c   1.000
_cell.angle_alpha   90.00
_cell.angle_beta   90.00
_cell.angle_gamma   90.00
#
_symmetry.space_group_name_H-M   'P 1'
#
loop_
_entity.id
_entity.type
_entity.pdbx_description
1 polymer ?
#
loop_
_entity_poly.entity_id
_entity_poly.type
_entity_poly.pdbx_seq_one_letter_code
_entity_poly.pdbx_strand_id
1 'polypeptide(L)'
;PVAILISLLSVTASMLQGIDKQKLTVFVILGSVLIKLILNYPLIMLLHTPGAVLSTAIALLFAICCNFYILKKYANFKFSYSWIHLAKIILISIIMMIGVEVIFFILRLFLEPTRFNYLIIVAIGVIVGAIIYGGITIKTKLADEFLGDIPAKIRRKVKMLR
;
A
#
# COMPACT_ATOMS: atom_id res chain seq x y z
N PRO A 1 -4.69 -1.99 6.67
CA PRO A 1 -5.19 -2.79 5.51
C PRO A 1 -5.83 -1.96 4.38
N VAL A 2 -6.71 -0.99 4.69
CA VAL A 2 -7.48 -0.24 3.68
C VAL A 2 -6.61 0.68 2.79
N ALA A 3 -5.44 1.10 3.28
CA ALA A 3 -4.51 1.97 2.54
C ALA A 3 -4.11 1.41 1.16
N ILE A 4 -3.91 0.09 1.05
CA ILE A 4 -3.59 -0.56 -0.23
C ILE A 4 -4.76 -0.39 -1.21
N LEU A 5 -5.99 -0.61 -0.76
CA LEU A 5 -7.18 -0.41 -1.60
C LEU A 5 -7.33 1.05 -2.03
N ILE A 6 -7.08 2.00 -1.12
CA ILE A 6 -7.12 3.44 -1.45
C ILE A 6 -6.08 3.78 -2.52
N SER A 7 -4.83 3.30 -2.37
CA SER A 7 -3.79 3.52 -3.38
C SER A 7 -4.16 2.92 -4.73
N LEU A 8 -4.75 1.72 -4.74
CA LEU A 8 -5.17 1.05 -5.97
C LEU A 8 -6.35 1.77 -6.64
N LEU A 9 -7.31 2.26 -5.84
CA LEU A 9 -8.40 3.09 -6.34
C LEU A 9 -7.86 4.38 -6.96
N SER A 10 -6.91 5.06 -6.31
CA SER A 10 -6.28 6.29 -6.81
C SER A 10 -5.54 6.05 -8.14
N VAL A 11 -4.75 4.98 -8.24
CA VAL A 11 -4.03 4.62 -9.47
C VAL A 11 -5.01 4.30 -10.60
N THR A 12 -6.00 3.44 -10.35
CA THR A 12 -6.98 3.04 -11.38
C THR A 12 -7.87 4.20 -11.82
N ALA A 13 -8.26 5.09 -10.89
CA ALA A 13 -8.99 6.31 -11.21
C ALA A 13 -8.16 7.25 -12.10
N SER A 14 -6.88 7.45 -11.78
CA SER A 14 -5.96 8.29 -12.57
C SER A 14 -5.75 7.73 -13.98
N MET A 15 -5.66 6.41 -14.13
CA MET A 15 -5.57 5.76 -15.45
C MET A 15 -6.83 5.98 -16.28
N LEU A 16 -8.02 5.87 -15.67
CA LEU A 16 -9.29 6.16 -16.35
C LEU A 16 -9.43 7.63 -16.73
N GLN A 17 -8.94 8.54 -15.88
CA GLN A 17 -8.88 9.97 -16.19
C GLN A 17 -7.94 10.24 -17.36
N GLY A 18 -6.80 9.55 -17.45
CA GLY A 18 -5.84 9.69 -18.55
C GLY A 18 -6.32 9.19 -19.92
N ILE A 19 -7.39 8.38 -19.97
CA ILE A 19 -8.04 7.93 -21.23
C ILE A 19 -9.38 8.66 -21.49
N ASP A 20 -9.57 9.84 -20.90
CA ASP A 20 -10.79 10.66 -21.02
C ASP A 20 -12.09 9.98 -20.52
N LYS A 21 -11.98 9.01 -19.61
CA LYS A 21 -13.13 8.32 -18.97
C LYS A 21 -13.43 8.81 -17.55
N GLN A 22 -12.98 10.00 -17.19
CA GLN A 22 -13.20 10.62 -15.87
C GLN A 22 -14.68 10.65 -15.43
N LYS A 23 -15.62 10.86 -16.36
CA LYS A 23 -17.06 10.85 -16.05
C LYS A 23 -17.52 9.50 -15.48
N LEU A 24 -17.01 8.39 -16.02
CA LEU A 24 -17.30 7.06 -15.51
C LEU A 24 -16.70 6.85 -14.11
N THR A 25 -15.50 7.37 -13.86
CA THR A 25 -14.87 7.33 -12.54
C THR A 25 -15.72 8.03 -11.48
N VAL A 26 -16.35 9.17 -11.82
CA VAL A 26 -17.27 9.87 -10.91
C VAL A 26 -18.47 8.98 -10.54
N PHE A 27 -19.09 8.32 -11.53
CA PHE A 27 -20.21 7.39 -11.27
C PHE A 27 -19.79 6.21 -10.39
N VAL A 28 -18.59 5.66 -10.60
CA VAL A 28 -18.06 4.58 -9.76
C VAL A 28 -17.86 5.05 -8.31
N ILE A 29 -17.29 6.24 -8.11
CA ILE A 29 -17.11 6.82 -6.78
C ILE A 29 -18.47 7.04 -6.11
N LEU A 30 -19.44 7.62 -6.80
CA LEU A 30 -20.80 7.82 -6.27
C LEU A 30 -21.44 6.49 -5.86
N GLY A 31 -21.35 5.46 -6.72
CA GLY A 31 -21.84 4.12 -6.39
C GLY A 31 -21.16 3.52 -5.16
N SER A 32 -19.84 3.70 -5.03
CA SER A 32 -19.09 3.22 -3.86
C SER A 32 -19.50 3.94 -2.57
N VAL A 33 -19.77 5.24 -2.64
CA VAL A 33 -20.25 6.03 -1.50
C VAL A 33 -21.64 5.57 -1.08
N LEU A 34 -22.54 5.31 -2.03
CA LEU A 34 -23.87 4.77 -1.75
C LEU A 34 -23.79 3.40 -1.06
N ILE A 35 -22.97 2.48 -1.58
CA ILE A 35 -22.73 1.18 -0.96
C ILE A 35 -22.21 1.36 0.46
N LYS A 36 -21.22 2.25 0.66
CA LYS A 36 -20.69 2.55 2.00
C LYS A 36 -21.80 3.01 2.92
N LEU A 37 -22.63 3.97 2.52
CA LEU A 37 -23.70 4.52 3.36
C LEU A 37 -24.72 3.44 3.77
N ILE A 38 -25.14 2.60 2.82
CA ILE A 38 -26.09 1.51 3.06
C ILE A 38 -25.49 0.47 4.01
N LEU A 39 -24.23 0.10 3.80
CA LEU A 39 -23.55 -0.94 4.57
C LEU A 39 -23.03 -0.45 5.92
N ASN A 40 -22.75 0.84 6.10
CA ASN A 40 -22.10 1.34 7.31
C ASN A 40 -22.96 1.10 8.56
N TYR A 41 -24.24 1.45 8.51
CA TYR A 41 -25.16 1.27 9.64
C TYR A 41 -25.32 -0.20 10.09
N PRO A 42 -25.67 -1.17 9.21
CA PRO A 42 -25.83 -2.56 9.64
C PRO A 42 -24.52 -3.18 10.12
N LEU A 43 -23.39 -2.87 9.48
CA LEU A 43 -22.09 -3.40 9.88
C LEU A 43 -21.62 -2.83 11.22
N ILE A 44 -21.89 -1.55 11.51
CA ILE A 44 -21.60 -0.98 12.83
C ILE A 44 -22.48 -1.64 13.91
N MET A 45 -23.76 -1.91 13.65
CA MET A 45 -24.60 -2.60 14.64
C MET A 45 -24.09 -4.02 14.95
N LEU A 46 -23.62 -4.75 13.94
CA LEU A 46 -23.15 -6.13 14.12
C LEU A 46 -21.72 -6.22 14.69
N LEU A 47 -20.81 -5.35 14.23
CA LEU A 47 -19.37 -5.46 14.47
C LEU A 47 -18.77 -4.26 15.19
N HIS A 48 -19.57 -3.25 15.57
CA HIS A 48 -19.13 -2.00 16.19
C HIS A 48 -18.07 -1.28 15.32
N THR A 49 -16.98 -0.79 15.92
CA THR A 49 -15.91 -0.03 15.24
C THR A 49 -15.28 -0.77 14.05
N PRO A 50 -14.95 -2.08 14.14
CA PRO A 50 -14.54 -2.87 12.98
C PRO A 50 -15.51 -2.83 11.79
N GLY A 51 -16.82 -2.73 12.05
CA GLY A 51 -17.86 -2.69 11.01
C GLY A 51 -17.71 -1.50 10.06
N ALA A 52 -17.38 -0.32 10.59
CA ALA A 52 -17.15 0.88 9.78
C ALA A 52 -15.95 0.73 8.83
N VAL A 53 -14.88 0.07 9.30
CA VAL A 53 -13.69 -0.22 8.49
C VAL A 53 -14.02 -1.24 7.40
N LEU A 54 -14.81 -2.26 7.72
CA LEU A 54 -15.22 -3.29 6.77
C LEU A 54 -16.13 -2.72 5.67
N SER A 55 -17.10 -1.88 6.02
CA SER A 55 -17.93 -1.14 5.04
C SER A 55 -17.06 -0.33 4.06
N THR A 56 -16.06 0.37 4.58
CA THR A 56 -15.11 1.12 3.74
C THR A 56 -14.32 0.20 2.82
N ALA A 57 -13.82 -0.94 3.31
CA ALA A 57 -13.09 -1.89 2.49
C ALA A 57 -13.96 -2.46 1.35
N ILE A 58 -15.23 -2.81 1.64
CA ILE A 58 -16.19 -3.33 0.65
C ILE A 58 -16.49 -2.26 -0.42
N ALA A 59 -16.76 -1.03 -0.01
CA ALA A 59 -17.02 0.07 -0.93
C ALA A 59 -15.83 0.34 -1.87
N LEU A 60 -14.61 0.32 -1.34
CA LEU A 60 -13.40 0.50 -2.14
C LEU A 60 -13.17 -0.68 -3.09
N LEU A 61 -13.38 -1.92 -2.64
CA LEU A 61 -13.28 -3.11 -3.50
C LEU A 61 -14.26 -3.04 -4.67
N PHE A 62 -15.51 -2.64 -4.41
CA PHE A 62 -16.49 -2.40 -5.46
C PHE A 62 -15.97 -1.37 -6.48
N ALA A 63 -15.50 -0.22 -6.00
CA ALA A 63 -14.98 0.83 -6.87
C ALA A 63 -13.80 0.37 -7.75
N ILE A 64 -12.86 -0.38 -7.15
CA ILE A 64 -11.70 -0.94 -7.84
C ILE A 64 -12.14 -1.96 -8.90
N CYS A 65 -13.08 -2.84 -8.59
CA CYS A 65 -13.62 -3.82 -9.54
C CYS A 65 -14.29 -3.13 -10.73
N CYS A 66 -15.11 -2.10 -10.49
CA CYS A 66 -15.72 -1.30 -11.55
C CYS A 66 -14.64 -0.60 -12.39
N ASN A 67 -13.65 0.01 -11.77
CA ASN A 67 -12.56 0.67 -12.49
C ASN A 67 -11.81 -0.32 -13.39
N PHE A 68 -11.46 -1.51 -12.88
CA PHE A 68 -10.80 -2.55 -13.68
C PHE A 68 -11.67 -3.04 -14.83
N TYR A 69 -12.98 -3.19 -14.62
CA TYR A 69 -13.91 -3.54 -15.70
C TYR A 69 -13.91 -2.49 -16.82
N ILE A 70 -13.97 -1.21 -16.46
CA ILE A 70 -13.91 -0.09 -17.41
C ILE A 70 -12.54 -0.07 -18.12
N LEU A 71 -11.44 -0.23 -17.38
CA LEU A 71 -10.09 -0.30 -17.94
C LEU A 71 -9.94 -1.46 -18.94
N LYS A 72 -10.45 -2.64 -18.61
CA LYS A 72 -10.42 -3.78 -19.51
C LYS A 72 -11.22 -3.51 -20.78
N LYS A 73 -12.38 -2.86 -20.66
CA LYS A 73 -13.28 -2.55 -21.79
C LYS A 73 -12.71 -1.46 -22.71
N TYR A 74 -12.11 -0.40 -22.17
CA TYR A 74 -11.72 0.77 -22.96
C TYR A 74 -10.21 0.89 -23.24
N ALA A 75 -9.35 0.22 -22.45
CA ALA A 75 -7.90 0.36 -22.58
C ALA A 75 -7.16 -0.94 -22.96
N ASN A 76 -7.87 -2.07 -23.16
CA ASN A 76 -7.26 -3.39 -23.47
C ASN A 76 -6.05 -3.73 -22.59
N PHE A 77 -6.15 -3.43 -21.29
CA PHE A 77 -5.03 -3.49 -20.37
C PHE A 77 -4.49 -4.93 -20.22
N LYS A 78 -3.24 -5.18 -20.64
CA LYS A 78 -2.57 -6.48 -20.47
C LYS A 78 -1.85 -6.54 -19.11
N PHE A 79 -2.39 -7.32 -18.17
CA PHE A 79 -1.84 -7.50 -16.82
C PHE A 79 -0.52 -8.31 -16.73
N SER A 80 0.06 -8.70 -17.87
CA SER A 80 1.09 -9.73 -17.94
C SER A 80 2.47 -9.33 -17.38
N TYR A 81 2.78 -8.04 -17.24
CA TYR A 81 4.12 -7.57 -16.83
C TYR A 81 4.23 -7.19 -15.33
N SER A 82 3.13 -7.12 -14.58
CA SER A 82 3.13 -6.60 -13.20
C SER A 82 3.39 -7.65 -12.11
N TRP A 83 3.28 -8.94 -12.41
CA TRP A 83 3.32 -9.98 -11.37
C TRP A 83 4.70 -10.18 -10.74
N ILE A 84 5.78 -10.12 -11.53
CA ILE A 84 7.15 -10.28 -11.02
C ILE A 84 7.50 -9.11 -10.08
N HIS A 85 7.14 -7.89 -10.48
CA HIS A 85 7.34 -6.68 -9.68
C HIS A 85 6.55 -6.74 -8.38
N LEU A 86 5.28 -7.18 -8.44
CA LEU A 86 4.45 -7.39 -7.27
C LEU A 86 5.07 -8.42 -6.31
N ALA A 87 5.54 -9.55 -6.83
CA ALA A 87 6.18 -10.60 -6.04
C ALA A 87 7.45 -10.08 -5.33
N LYS A 88 8.27 -9.28 -6.02
CA LYS A 88 9.44 -8.62 -5.41
C LYS A 88 9.03 -7.66 -4.29
N ILE A 89 8.01 -6.82 -4.50
CA ILE A 89 7.52 -5.89 -3.47
C ILE A 89 7.04 -6.64 -2.23
N ILE A 90 6.27 -7.72 -2.43
CA ILE A 90 5.76 -8.56 -1.34
C ILE A 90 6.93 -9.20 -0.58
N LEU A 91 7.91 -9.78 -1.28
CA LEU A 91 9.07 -10.42 -0.67
C LEU A 91 9.88 -9.42 0.17
N ILE A 92 10.18 -8.24 -0.36
CA ILE A 92 10.92 -7.19 0.37
C ILE A 92 10.12 -6.73 1.60
N SER A 93 8.80 -6.64 1.48
CA SER A 93 7.92 -6.27 2.60
C SER A 93 7.93 -7.32 3.72
N ILE A 94 7.97 -8.61 3.37
CA ILE A 94 8.09 -9.71 4.34
C ILE A 94 9.45 -9.66 5.04
N ILE A 95 10.54 -9.44 4.30
CA ILE A 95 11.89 -9.33 4.88
C ILE A 95 11.95 -8.14 5.85
N MET A 96 11.40 -6.98 5.45
CA MET A 96 11.29 -5.81 6.31
C MET A 96 10.48 -6.12 7.58
N MET A 97 9.32 -6.78 7.44
CA MET A 97 8.47 -7.16 8.57
C MET A 97 9.25 -8.01 9.58
N ILE A 98 9.95 -9.05 9.12
CA ILE A 98 10.77 -9.92 9.98
C ILE A 98 11.86 -9.11 10.68
N GLY A 99 12.57 -8.25 9.95
CA GLY A 99 13.65 -7.43 10.53
C GLY A 99 13.17 -6.45 11.60
N VAL A 100 12.03 -5.80 11.39
CA VAL A 100 11.42 -4.90 12.38
C VAL A 100 10.92 -5.68 13.60
N GLU A 101 10.33 -6.86 13.39
CA GLU A 101 9.85 -7.72 14.49
C GLU A 101 11.00 -8.19 15.39
N VAL A 102 12.15 -8.55 14.80
CA VAL A 102 13.36 -8.93 15.56
C VAL A 102 13.86 -7.75 16.41
N ILE A 103 13.94 -6.54 15.84
CA ILE A 103 14.34 -5.34 16.57
C ILE A 103 13.36 -5.02 17.69
N PHE A 104 12.05 -5.12 17.42
CA PHE A 104 11.00 -4.93 18.40
C PHE A 104 11.16 -5.90 19.58
N PHE A 105 11.38 -7.18 19.28
CA PHE A 105 11.60 -8.22 20.29
C PHE A 105 12.82 -7.92 21.16
N ILE A 106 13.97 -7.59 20.54
CA ILE A 106 15.20 -7.25 21.26
C ILE A 106 14.99 -6.04 22.17
N LEU A 107 14.43 -4.95 21.65
CA LEU A 107 14.22 -3.72 22.44
C LEU A 107 13.29 -3.94 23.63
N ARG A 108 12.27 -4.79 23.47
CA ARG A 108 11.32 -5.10 24.55
C ARG A 108 11.95 -5.92 25.69
N LEU A 109 13.06 -6.62 25.45
CA LEU A 109 13.79 -7.32 26.52
C LEU A 109 14.51 -6.35 27.47
N PHE A 110 14.88 -5.16 27.00
CA PHE A 110 15.64 -4.18 27.78
C PHE A 110 14.78 -3.00 28.24
N LEU A 111 13.68 -2.70 27.55
CA LEU A 111 12.84 -1.54 27.83
C LEU A 111 11.54 -1.95 28.52
N GLU A 112 11.27 -1.31 29.66
CA GLU A 112 10.00 -1.45 30.36
C GLU A 112 8.83 -0.92 29.50
N PRO A 113 7.62 -1.47 29.67
CA PRO A 113 6.44 -1.13 28.86
C PRO A 113 5.83 0.23 29.23
N THR A 114 6.62 1.30 29.24
CA THR A 114 6.18 2.68 29.43
C THR A 114 5.81 3.32 28.09
N ARG A 115 4.90 4.30 28.10
CA ARG A 115 4.47 5.01 26.88
C ARG A 115 5.66 5.65 26.13
N PHE A 116 6.62 6.19 26.88
CA PHE A 116 7.83 6.81 26.32
C PHE A 116 8.76 5.78 25.67
N ASN A 117 8.95 4.62 26.30
CA ASN A 117 9.76 3.55 25.73
C ASN A 117 9.14 2.98 24.45
N TYR A 118 7.81 2.82 24.40
CA TYR A 118 7.13 2.42 23.16
C TYR A 118 7.31 3.44 22.03
N LEU A 119 7.37 4.74 22.34
CA LEU A 119 7.68 5.76 21.34
C LEU A 119 9.08 5.57 20.76
N ILE A 120 10.08 5.28 21.61
CA ILE A 120 11.45 4.98 21.19
C ILE A 120 11.49 3.73 20.32
N ILE A 121 10.81 2.66 20.74
CA ILE A 121 10.75 1.39 19.99
C ILE A 121 10.16 1.62 18.60
N VAL A 122 9.06 2.37 18.49
CA VAL A 122 8.44 2.71 17.21
C VAL A 122 9.38 3.55 16.36
N ALA A 123 10.03 4.57 16.93
CA ALA A 123 10.98 5.42 16.19
C ALA A 123 12.14 4.60 15.59
N ILE A 124 12.74 3.70 16.38
CA ILE A 124 13.81 2.81 15.92
C ILE A 124 13.27 1.83 14.87
N GLY A 125 12.08 1.25 15.10
CA GLY A 125 11.44 0.33 14.16
C GLY A 125 11.19 0.96 12.79
N VAL A 126 10.73 2.22 12.75
CA VAL A 126 10.55 2.98 11.50
C VAL A 126 11.88 3.17 10.78
N ILE A 127 12.95 3.55 11.49
CA ILE A 127 14.28 3.73 10.90
C ILE A 127 14.80 2.42 10.32
N VAL A 128 14.73 1.33 11.08
CA VAL A 128 15.20 0.02 10.61
C VAL A 128 14.37 -0.45 9.42
N GLY A 129 13.05 -0.32 9.49
CA GLY A 129 12.16 -0.67 8.38
C GLY A 129 12.53 0.10 7.10
N ALA A 130 12.76 1.41 7.22
CA ALA A 130 13.19 2.26 6.11
C ALA A 130 14.56 1.83 5.54
N ILE A 131 15.51 1.46 6.39
CA ILE A 131 16.84 0.99 5.96
C ILE A 131 16.72 -0.36 5.23
N ILE A 132 15.98 -1.32 5.76
CA ILE A 132 15.83 -2.66 5.15
C ILE A 132 15.09 -2.53 3.82
N TYR A 133 13.91 -1.92 3.84
CA TYR A 133 13.07 -1.80 2.64
C TYR A 133 13.76 -0.93 1.58
N GLY A 134 14.23 0.26 1.95
CA GLY A 134 14.92 1.17 1.05
C GLY A 134 16.22 0.60 0.52
N GLY A 135 17.04 0.00 1.39
CA GLY A 135 18.31 -0.62 1.01
C GLY A 135 18.13 -1.75 0.01
N ILE A 136 17.20 -2.69 0.26
CA ILE A 136 16.96 -3.83 -0.64
C ILE A 136 16.31 -3.36 -1.94
N THR A 137 15.35 -2.44 -1.89
CA THR A 137 14.67 -1.92 -3.09
C THR A 137 15.65 -1.18 -4.02
N ILE A 138 16.57 -0.40 -3.45
CA ILE A 138 17.64 0.24 -4.23
C ILE A 138 18.59 -0.84 -4.78
N LYS A 139 19.09 -1.75 -3.95
CA LYS A 139 20.06 -2.79 -4.37
C LYS A 139 19.53 -3.70 -5.47
N THR A 140 18.25 -4.07 -5.42
CA THR A 140 17.59 -4.93 -6.42
C THR A 140 17.21 -4.21 -7.71
N LYS A 141 17.52 -2.90 -7.83
CA LYS A 141 17.12 -2.02 -8.94
C LYS A 141 15.61 -1.91 -9.15
N LEU A 142 14.80 -2.46 -8.22
CA LEU A 142 13.36 -2.31 -8.24
C LEU A 142 12.97 -0.82 -8.13
N ALA A 143 13.74 -0.05 -7.36
CA ALA A 143 13.54 1.39 -7.25
C ALA A 143 13.76 2.13 -8.59
N ASP A 144 14.66 1.64 -9.44
CA ASP A 144 15.04 2.31 -10.70
C ASP A 144 13.85 2.35 -11.67
N GLU A 145 12.99 1.33 -11.64
CA GLU A 145 11.81 1.21 -12.50
C GLU A 145 10.70 2.21 -12.16
N PHE A 146 10.61 2.65 -10.89
CA PHE A 146 9.55 3.56 -10.42
C PHE A 146 10.04 4.97 -10.11
N LEU A 147 11.30 5.14 -9.71
CA LEU A 147 11.91 6.42 -9.28
C LEU A 147 12.97 6.95 -10.27
N GLY A 148 13.22 6.24 -11.38
CA GLY A 148 14.16 6.64 -12.42
C GLY A 148 15.60 6.72 -11.91
N ASP A 149 16.24 7.88 -12.06
CA ASP A 149 17.67 8.07 -11.76
C ASP A 149 17.99 8.34 -10.28
N ILE A 150 16.97 8.61 -9.44
CA ILE A 150 17.17 8.94 -8.02
C ILE A 150 17.90 7.81 -7.27
N PRO A 151 17.49 6.54 -7.39
CA PRO A 151 18.16 5.43 -6.71
C PRO A 151 19.58 5.20 -7.25
N ALA A 152 19.81 5.44 -8.54
CA ALA A 152 21.14 5.34 -9.14
C ALA A 152 22.11 6.38 -8.55
N LYS A 153 21.64 7.60 -8.23
CA LYS A 153 22.44 8.62 -7.53
C LYS A 153 22.77 8.17 -6.09
N ILE A 154 21.83 7.57 -5.38
CA ILE A 154 22.02 7.08 -4.01
C ILE A 154 23.02 5.90 -3.98
N ARG A 155 22.89 4.94 -4.89
CA ARG A 155 23.81 3.80 -5.04
C ARG A 155 25.25 4.23 -5.38
N ARG A 156 25.44 5.33 -6.13
CA ARG A 156 26.78 5.86 -6.39
C ARG A 156 27.44 6.46 -5.15
N LYS A 157 26.66 7.04 -4.23
CA LYS A 157 27.17 7.61 -2.97
C LYS A 157 27.43 6.55 -1.89
N VAL A 158 26.68 5.46 -1.89
CA VAL A 158 26.78 4.39 -0.87
C VAL A 158 27.39 3.13 -1.48
N LYS A 159 28.69 2.89 -1.27
CA LYS A 159 29.43 1.72 -1.80
C LYS A 159 28.78 0.37 -1.46
N MET A 160 28.10 0.23 -0.32
CA MET A 160 27.40 -1.00 0.08
C MET A 160 26.14 -1.32 -0.74
N LEU A 161 25.61 -0.35 -1.49
CA LEU A 161 24.40 -0.53 -2.32
C LEU A 161 24.71 -0.75 -3.80
N ARG A 162 26.00 -0.80 -4.19
CA ARG A 162 26.45 -1.09 -5.56
C ARG A 162 26.17 -2.53 -5.98
#